data_AF-A0A1C1CK70-F1
#
_entry.id   AF-A0A1C1CK70-F1
#
_cell.length_a   1.000
_cell.length_b   1.000
_cell.length_c   1.000
_cell.angle_alpha   90.00
_cell.angle_beta   90.00
_cell.angle_gamma   90.00
#
_symmetry.space_group_name_H-M   'P 1'
#
loop_
_entity.id
_entity.type
_entity.pdbx_description
1 polymer ?
#
loop_
_entity_poly.entity_id
_entity_poly.type
_entity_poly.pdbx_seq_one_letter_code
_entity_poly.pdbx_strand_id
1 'polypeptide(L)'
;MDFKHFWQDYVVLKPKPGSFGAEDADAVAYTNEDMDPIKRKDRTYQWYQMGLFWIAEGFNAAQLQVSSSAFSLGLNPGLCVVACLLGNIIVSIPCAASGYLGSTLGLNFPGVVRASFGLWGSKWAMVVRAVPCLIYYGIQTSLAGQAVQACITAIWPSFAHWRVHAFPVSAHITAQELLCFVIFWLVSLPFLYLPIRTLRFLFVVKSILVPLYWTALFTWSVTAARGWPSIWTKPSLPTNGMSVGYLFGICVNAAISGNATFAVNIMDISRHSKSDKAAYLTQLFALPVFVTLTELLGCTMAVASSVVYGQVQWNPLVTINNFEARGGKFLAGVMFVFFNIMTNVTGNSIPFANDLTGLFPKYINIRRGQFICAVIGFAICPWEIQAKATTFLAFMGAYTLFLGATTGVMMTDYFWIRRGYGVNISHLFKPHGIYWYNYGCNWRAFVAWFVALGPLLPGMLQTMGVRITNKGILNLYSWNYVLVVTFSGLLYVALTTAFPVPVRTNDEDLGKLYLIDGLDPEITTGMPPSGGDEGRVENDGDNSGSEKKGFDGQVNAQLVSNMA
;
A
#
# COMPACT_ATOMS: atom_id res chain seq x y z
N MET A 1 8.54 1.69 -37.45
CA MET A 1 7.26 1.31 -36.83
C MET A 1 6.16 2.03 -37.58
N ASP A 2 5.24 1.29 -38.19
CA ASP A 2 4.02 1.85 -38.79
C ASP A 2 3.16 2.53 -37.71
N PHE A 3 2.49 3.65 -38.02
CA PHE A 3 1.62 4.36 -37.08
C PHE A 3 0.55 3.43 -36.50
N LYS A 4 0.06 2.45 -37.27
CA LYS A 4 -0.89 1.46 -36.76
C LYS A 4 -0.29 0.58 -35.66
N HIS A 5 0.96 0.12 -35.83
CA HIS A 5 1.68 -0.62 -34.80
C HIS A 5 1.97 0.26 -33.58
N PHE A 6 2.45 1.49 -33.79
CA PHE A 6 2.65 2.44 -32.70
C PHE A 6 1.35 2.69 -31.92
N TRP A 7 0.26 2.94 -32.64
CA TRP A 7 -1.06 3.17 -32.06
C TRP A 7 -1.56 1.93 -31.32
N GLN A 8 -1.43 0.73 -31.88
CA GLN A 8 -1.89 -0.51 -31.23
C GLN A 8 -1.07 -0.86 -29.99
N ASP A 9 0.25 -0.80 -30.09
CA ASP A 9 1.17 -1.26 -29.04
C ASP A 9 1.32 -0.22 -27.92
N TYR A 10 1.25 1.07 -28.25
CA TYR A 10 1.55 2.15 -27.32
C TYR A 10 0.35 3.02 -26.93
N VAL A 11 -0.70 3.10 -27.76
CA VAL A 11 -1.86 3.99 -27.50
C VAL A 11 -3.13 3.22 -27.14
N VAL A 12 -3.44 2.15 -27.88
CA VAL A 12 -4.69 1.40 -27.73
C VAL A 12 -4.70 0.58 -26.46
N LEU A 13 -3.55 0.30 -25.81
CA LEU A 13 -3.44 -0.22 -24.44
C LEU A 13 -4.51 -1.28 -24.09
N LYS A 14 -4.79 -2.23 -24.98
CA LYS A 14 -5.78 -3.28 -24.69
C LYS A 14 -5.22 -4.21 -23.61
N PRO A 15 -6.04 -4.63 -22.62
CA PRO A 15 -5.66 -5.71 -21.73
C PRO A 15 -5.43 -6.98 -22.54
N LYS A 16 -4.34 -7.70 -22.26
CA LYS A 16 -4.13 -9.02 -22.82
C LYS A 16 -4.94 -10.05 -22.02
N PRO A 17 -5.49 -11.10 -22.66
CA PRO A 17 -6.21 -12.16 -21.95
C PRO A 17 -5.34 -12.80 -20.87
N GLY A 18 -5.93 -13.13 -19.72
CA GLY A 18 -5.25 -13.85 -18.66
C GLY A 18 -5.27 -15.36 -18.91
N SER A 19 -4.36 -16.08 -18.27
CA SER A 19 -4.13 -17.52 -18.42
C SER A 19 -5.38 -18.33 -18.08
N PHE A 20 -6.12 -17.94 -17.03
CA PHE A 20 -7.37 -18.61 -16.64
C PHE A 20 -8.55 -18.31 -17.57
N GLY A 21 -8.50 -17.23 -18.35
CA GLY A 21 -9.53 -16.90 -19.32
C GLY A 21 -9.41 -17.69 -20.63
N ALA A 22 -8.26 -18.34 -20.86
CA ALA A 22 -8.07 -19.21 -22.02
C ALA A 22 -8.76 -20.57 -21.83
N GLU A 23 -8.93 -21.02 -20.59
CA GLU A 23 -9.51 -22.33 -20.26
C GLU A 23 -11.04 -22.27 -20.08
N ASP A 24 -11.58 -21.12 -19.65
CA ASP A 24 -13.01 -20.92 -19.41
C ASP A 24 -13.46 -19.56 -19.99
N ALA A 25 -14.37 -19.61 -20.98
CA ALA A 25 -14.90 -18.42 -21.65
C ALA A 25 -15.61 -17.47 -20.68
N ASP A 26 -16.21 -18.00 -19.61
CA ASP A 26 -16.88 -17.18 -18.59
C ASP A 26 -15.86 -16.54 -17.63
N ALA A 27 -14.68 -17.13 -17.45
CA ALA A 27 -13.60 -16.58 -16.64
C ALA A 27 -12.94 -15.34 -17.29
N VAL A 28 -13.08 -15.15 -18.62
CA VAL A 28 -12.59 -13.96 -19.34
C VAL A 28 -13.16 -12.65 -18.75
N ALA A 29 -14.35 -12.71 -18.15
CA ALA A 29 -14.95 -11.56 -17.48
C ALA A 29 -14.25 -11.17 -16.16
N TYR A 30 -13.41 -12.06 -15.60
CA TYR A 30 -12.81 -11.94 -14.27
C TYR A 30 -11.27 -11.95 -14.26
N THR A 31 -10.61 -12.03 -15.42
CA THR A 31 -9.15 -12.08 -15.48
C THR A 31 -8.57 -11.36 -16.69
N ASN A 32 -7.32 -10.90 -16.54
CA ASN A 32 -6.45 -10.43 -17.60
C ASN A 32 -4.99 -10.79 -17.22
N GLU A 33 -4.02 -10.61 -18.13
CA GLU A 33 -2.61 -10.95 -17.88
C GLU A 33 -2.05 -10.29 -16.61
N ASP A 34 -2.48 -9.06 -16.28
CA ASP A 34 -2.00 -8.32 -15.11
C ASP A 34 -2.45 -8.98 -13.77
N MET A 35 -3.53 -9.77 -13.80
CA MET A 35 -4.05 -10.52 -12.66
C MET A 35 -3.46 -11.92 -12.50
N ASP A 36 -2.83 -12.47 -13.52
CA ASP A 36 -2.28 -13.84 -13.49
C ASP A 36 -1.16 -13.97 -12.46
N PRO A 37 -1.09 -15.04 -11.66
CA PRO A 37 -0.02 -15.29 -10.70
C PRO A 37 1.38 -15.18 -11.31
N ILE A 38 2.35 -14.69 -10.54
CA ILE A 38 3.76 -14.69 -10.99
C ILE A 38 4.41 -16.02 -10.63
N LYS A 39 4.77 -16.78 -11.67
CA LYS A 39 5.53 -18.04 -11.54
C LYS A 39 6.80 -17.80 -10.73
N ARG A 40 7.22 -18.77 -9.91
CA ARG A 40 8.42 -18.61 -9.05
C ARG A 40 9.69 -18.24 -9.85
N LYS A 41 9.86 -18.79 -11.06
CA LYS A 41 10.99 -18.50 -11.96
C LYS A 41 11.04 -17.05 -12.46
N ASP A 42 9.88 -16.40 -12.59
CA ASP A 42 9.76 -15.04 -13.14
C ASP A 42 9.86 -13.93 -12.07
N ARG A 43 9.93 -14.33 -10.80
CA ARG A 43 10.06 -13.39 -9.67
C ARG A 43 11.46 -12.79 -9.65
N THR A 44 11.53 -11.47 -9.60
CA THR A 44 12.79 -10.73 -9.78
C THR A 44 13.31 -10.09 -8.50
N TYR A 45 12.48 -9.92 -7.47
CA TYR A 45 12.84 -9.16 -6.28
C TYR A 45 13.58 -10.02 -5.27
N GLN A 46 14.83 -9.64 -5.00
CA GLN A 46 15.68 -10.18 -3.96
C GLN A 46 15.31 -9.58 -2.60
N TRP A 47 15.82 -10.17 -1.52
CA TRP A 47 15.52 -9.73 -0.15
C TRP A 47 15.86 -8.26 0.10
N TYR A 48 16.96 -7.77 -0.45
CA TYR A 48 17.37 -6.38 -0.27
C TYR A 48 16.44 -5.43 -1.04
N GLN A 49 15.92 -5.80 -2.21
CA GLN A 49 14.94 -4.98 -2.95
C GLN A 49 13.64 -4.82 -2.17
N MET A 50 13.20 -5.86 -1.47
CA MET A 50 12.06 -5.79 -0.55
C MET A 50 12.31 -4.86 0.65
N GLY A 51 13.55 -4.80 1.16
CA GLY A 51 13.92 -3.85 2.22
C GLY A 51 14.10 -2.41 1.71
N LEU A 52 14.76 -2.24 0.56
CA LEU A 52 14.97 -0.95 -0.11
C LEU A 52 13.65 -0.29 -0.49
N PHE A 53 12.59 -1.07 -0.73
CA PHE A 53 11.24 -0.56 -0.91
C PHE A 53 10.82 0.36 0.25
N TRP A 54 11.11 0.04 1.51
CA TRP A 54 10.71 0.90 2.63
C TRP A 54 11.59 2.15 2.80
N ILE A 55 12.82 2.14 2.28
CA ILE A 55 13.61 3.38 2.17
C ILE A 55 13.00 4.27 1.08
N ALA A 56 12.66 3.68 -0.07
CA ALA A 56 12.09 4.40 -1.19
C ALA A 56 10.66 4.89 -0.90
N GLU A 57 9.80 4.06 -0.35
CA GLU A 57 8.39 4.37 -0.11
C GLU A 57 8.19 5.12 1.21
N GLY A 58 8.91 4.70 2.28
CA GLY A 58 8.78 5.29 3.61
C GLY A 58 9.15 6.76 3.65
N PHE A 59 10.10 7.19 2.80
CA PHE A 59 10.40 8.62 2.63
C PHE A 59 9.42 9.27 1.65
N ASN A 60 8.40 9.92 2.21
CA ASN A 60 7.44 10.73 1.47
C ASN A 60 6.87 11.87 2.35
N ALA A 61 6.26 12.88 1.71
CA ALA A 61 5.76 14.06 2.44
C ALA A 61 4.65 13.75 3.42
N ALA A 62 3.70 12.89 3.05
CA ALA A 62 2.59 12.55 3.93
C ALA A 62 3.09 11.94 5.25
N GLN A 63 4.14 11.09 5.20
CA GLN A 63 4.75 10.53 6.41
C GLN A 63 5.50 11.58 7.22
N LEU A 64 6.19 12.54 6.58
CA LEU A 64 6.79 13.68 7.29
C LEU A 64 5.74 14.54 8.03
N GLN A 65 4.49 14.54 7.57
CA GLN A 65 3.40 15.33 8.17
C GLN A 65 2.73 14.67 9.38
N VAL A 66 2.88 13.35 9.59
CA VAL A 66 2.14 12.62 10.64
C VAL A 66 2.52 13.14 12.03
N SER A 67 3.79 13.05 12.38
CA SER A 67 4.31 13.45 13.69
C SER A 67 4.24 14.97 13.90
N SER A 68 4.50 15.74 12.84
CA SER A 68 4.50 17.20 12.88
C SER A 68 3.09 17.78 13.04
N SER A 69 2.07 17.09 12.51
CA SER A 69 0.67 17.43 12.73
C SER A 69 0.29 17.29 14.20
N ALA A 70 0.62 16.17 14.84
CA ALA A 70 0.37 15.97 16.27
C ALA A 70 1.14 16.97 17.14
N PHE A 71 2.40 17.28 16.78
CA PHE A 71 3.20 18.31 17.45
C PHE A 71 2.55 19.70 17.34
N SER A 72 2.03 20.07 16.16
CA SER A 72 1.32 21.34 15.95
C SER A 72 0.04 21.48 16.79
N LEU A 73 -0.56 20.35 17.19
CA LEU A 73 -1.71 20.28 18.08
C LEU A 73 -1.34 20.23 19.57
N GLY A 74 -0.06 20.33 19.91
CA GLY A 74 0.43 20.44 21.29
C GLY A 74 0.91 19.14 21.93
N LEU A 75 1.04 18.04 21.18
CA LEU A 75 1.69 16.83 21.69
C LEU A 75 3.20 17.05 21.78
N ASN A 76 3.84 16.62 22.87
CA ASN A 76 5.30 16.66 23.00
C ASN A 76 5.97 15.94 21.79
N PRO A 77 7.02 16.49 21.18
CA PRO A 77 7.62 15.92 19.97
C PRO A 77 8.22 14.51 20.19
N GLY A 78 8.76 14.23 21.38
CA GLY A 78 9.19 12.88 21.77
C GLY A 78 8.03 11.90 21.82
N LEU A 79 6.89 12.29 22.39
CA LEU A 79 5.66 11.48 22.36
C LEU A 79 5.10 11.29 20.94
N CYS A 80 5.25 12.29 20.05
CA CYS A 80 4.86 12.14 18.65
C CYS A 80 5.65 11.02 17.98
N VAL A 81 6.98 10.99 18.17
CA VAL A 81 7.86 9.95 17.60
C VAL A 81 7.55 8.57 18.19
N VAL A 82 7.29 8.48 19.51
CA VAL A 82 6.89 7.22 20.16
C VAL A 82 5.54 6.72 19.64
N ALA A 83 4.56 7.62 19.47
CA ALA A 83 3.26 7.27 18.89
C ALA A 83 3.40 6.74 17.46
N CYS A 84 4.25 7.38 16.66
CA CYS A 84 4.56 6.97 15.29
C CYS A 84 5.23 5.59 15.24
N LEU A 85 6.23 5.34 16.09
CA LEU A 85 6.87 4.03 16.22
C LEU A 85 5.87 2.94 16.58
N LEU A 86 5.01 3.19 17.57
CA LEU A 86 3.98 2.25 17.98
C LEU A 86 3.00 1.96 16.84
N GLY A 87 2.55 2.99 16.14
CA GLY A 87 1.65 2.83 14.99
C GLY A 87 2.28 2.01 13.86
N ASN A 88 3.55 2.26 13.54
CA ASN A 88 4.24 1.51 12.51
C ASN A 88 4.52 0.06 12.92
N ILE A 89 4.81 -0.22 14.19
CA ILE A 89 4.90 -1.60 14.70
C ILE A 89 3.55 -2.31 14.53
N ILE A 90 2.44 -1.66 14.90
CA ILE A 90 1.10 -2.26 14.80
C ILE A 90 0.75 -2.60 13.34
N VAL A 91 0.94 -1.66 12.40
CA VAL A 91 0.60 -1.87 10.99
C VAL A 91 1.58 -2.82 10.27
N SER A 92 2.81 -2.97 10.77
CA SER A 92 3.78 -3.92 10.22
C SER A 92 3.30 -5.37 10.27
N ILE A 93 2.48 -5.73 11.26
CA ILE A 93 1.95 -7.09 11.44
C ILE A 93 1.04 -7.48 10.26
N PRO A 94 -0.06 -6.77 9.94
CA PRO A 94 -0.88 -7.08 8.77
C PRO A 94 -0.14 -6.83 7.44
N CYS A 95 0.78 -5.87 7.36
CA CYS A 95 1.66 -5.73 6.20
C CYS A 95 2.51 -6.98 5.96
N ALA A 96 3.09 -7.57 7.02
CA ALA A 96 3.90 -8.78 6.90
C ALA A 96 3.05 -9.99 6.50
N ALA A 97 1.85 -10.10 7.07
CA ALA A 97 0.87 -11.11 6.72
C ALA A 97 0.47 -11.02 5.23
N SER A 98 0.07 -9.84 4.74
CA SER A 98 -0.18 -9.60 3.32
C SER A 98 1.05 -9.81 2.44
N GLY A 99 2.24 -9.43 2.94
CA GLY A 99 3.52 -9.65 2.27
C GLY A 99 3.76 -11.14 1.98
N TYR A 100 3.54 -11.97 3.00
CA TYR A 100 3.59 -13.43 2.90
C TYR A 100 2.55 -14.00 1.94
N LEU A 101 1.31 -13.49 1.96
CA LEU A 101 0.26 -13.93 1.03
C LEU A 101 0.65 -13.68 -0.43
N GLY A 102 1.08 -12.46 -0.75
CA GLY A 102 1.47 -12.10 -2.11
C GLY A 102 2.63 -12.93 -2.62
N SER A 103 3.66 -13.13 -1.80
CA SER A 103 4.82 -13.93 -2.19
C SER A 103 4.45 -15.42 -2.30
N THR A 104 3.68 -15.98 -1.37
CA THR A 104 3.36 -17.41 -1.41
C THR A 104 2.45 -17.75 -2.59
N LEU A 105 1.39 -16.95 -2.82
CA LEU A 105 0.37 -17.19 -3.84
C LEU A 105 0.74 -16.60 -5.22
N GLY A 106 1.73 -15.69 -5.30
CA GLY A 106 2.09 -15.00 -6.54
C GLY A 106 1.01 -14.03 -7.06
N LEU A 107 -0.04 -13.76 -6.28
CA LEU A 107 -1.20 -12.97 -6.62
C LEU A 107 -1.11 -11.54 -6.08
N ASN A 108 -1.82 -10.62 -6.73
CA ASN A 108 -2.07 -9.26 -6.26
C ASN A 108 -3.32 -9.19 -5.36
N PHE A 109 -3.59 -8.03 -4.78
CA PHE A 109 -4.72 -7.82 -3.88
C PHE A 109 -6.08 -8.17 -4.49
N PRO A 110 -6.40 -7.73 -5.73
CA PRO A 110 -7.63 -8.12 -6.39
C PRO A 110 -7.84 -9.63 -6.52
N GLY A 111 -6.76 -10.39 -6.72
CA GLY A 111 -6.82 -11.85 -6.78
C GLY A 111 -7.11 -12.46 -5.41
N VAL A 112 -6.32 -12.10 -4.39
CA VAL A 112 -6.43 -12.71 -3.05
C VAL A 112 -7.76 -12.38 -2.37
N VAL A 113 -8.25 -11.15 -2.48
CA VAL A 113 -9.43 -10.70 -1.73
C VAL A 113 -10.74 -11.38 -2.17
N ARG A 114 -10.74 -12.01 -3.36
CA ARG A 114 -11.84 -12.88 -3.83
C ARG A 114 -12.08 -14.09 -2.93
N ALA A 115 -11.02 -14.61 -2.30
CA ALA A 115 -11.14 -15.71 -1.36
C ALA A 115 -12.00 -15.32 -0.14
N SER A 116 -12.02 -14.04 0.26
CA SER A 116 -12.72 -13.62 1.48
C SER A 116 -14.09 -13.03 1.20
N PHE A 117 -14.22 -12.18 0.17
CA PHE A 117 -15.48 -11.49 -0.15
C PHE A 117 -16.30 -12.15 -1.27
N GLY A 118 -15.70 -13.06 -2.04
CA GLY A 118 -16.29 -13.67 -3.24
C GLY A 118 -15.97 -12.92 -4.54
N LEU A 119 -16.28 -13.52 -5.69
CA LEU A 119 -15.96 -12.95 -7.02
C LEU A 119 -16.63 -11.59 -7.26
N TRP A 120 -17.91 -11.44 -6.91
CA TRP A 120 -18.60 -10.13 -7.00
C TRP A 120 -18.35 -9.27 -5.77
N GLY A 121 -18.36 -9.87 -4.57
CA GLY A 121 -18.16 -9.13 -3.33
C GLY A 121 -16.79 -8.47 -3.22
N SER A 122 -15.75 -9.07 -3.80
CA SER A 122 -14.39 -8.52 -3.85
C SER A 122 -14.30 -7.14 -4.50
N LYS A 123 -15.20 -6.81 -5.43
CA LYS A 123 -15.28 -5.49 -6.05
C LYS A 123 -15.49 -4.38 -5.02
N TRP A 124 -16.24 -4.66 -3.94
CA TRP A 124 -16.39 -3.73 -2.82
C TRP A 124 -15.04 -3.44 -2.15
N ALA A 125 -14.28 -4.49 -1.81
CA ALA A 125 -12.97 -4.35 -1.18
C ALA A 125 -11.96 -3.61 -2.09
N MET A 126 -12.02 -3.86 -3.40
CA MET A 126 -11.22 -3.13 -4.40
C MET A 126 -11.59 -1.64 -4.45
N VAL A 127 -12.87 -1.28 -4.42
CA VAL A 127 -13.29 0.14 -4.38
C VAL A 127 -12.82 0.81 -3.08
N VAL A 128 -13.01 0.14 -1.94
CA VAL A 128 -12.54 0.63 -0.63
C VAL A 128 -11.03 0.87 -0.64
N ARG A 129 -10.26 0.04 -1.35
CA ARG A 129 -8.80 0.19 -1.50
C ARG A 129 -8.39 1.23 -2.54
N ALA A 130 -9.15 1.38 -3.62
CA ALA A 130 -8.87 2.29 -4.72
C ALA A 130 -9.08 3.77 -4.35
N VAL A 131 -10.09 4.07 -3.53
CA VAL A 131 -10.41 5.46 -3.13
C VAL A 131 -9.23 6.12 -2.40
N PRO A 132 -8.59 5.51 -1.38
CA PRO A 132 -7.38 6.07 -0.76
C PRO A 132 -6.24 6.31 -1.75
N CYS A 133 -6.03 5.45 -2.76
CA CYS A 133 -5.00 5.69 -3.78
C CYS A 133 -5.23 6.99 -4.54
N LEU A 134 -6.47 7.26 -4.96
CA LEU A 134 -6.81 8.49 -5.68
C LEU A 134 -6.53 9.72 -4.83
N ILE A 135 -6.89 9.65 -3.55
CA ILE A 135 -6.71 10.75 -2.61
C ILE A 135 -5.23 10.99 -2.33
N TYR A 136 -4.48 9.94 -2.01
CA TYR A 136 -3.04 10.05 -1.82
C TYR A 136 -2.31 10.48 -3.10
N TYR A 137 -2.80 10.07 -4.27
CA TYR A 137 -2.24 10.53 -5.53
C TYR A 137 -2.33 12.05 -5.64
N GLY A 138 -3.51 12.59 -5.36
CA GLY A 138 -3.72 14.04 -5.32
C GLY A 138 -2.86 14.71 -4.24
N ILE A 139 -2.83 14.18 -3.01
CA ILE A 139 -2.04 14.75 -1.90
C ILE A 139 -0.55 14.85 -2.27
N GLN A 140 0.04 13.78 -2.80
CA GLN A 140 1.45 13.80 -3.22
C GLN A 140 1.68 14.76 -4.38
N THR A 141 0.72 14.87 -5.31
CA THR A 141 0.78 15.84 -6.41
C THR A 141 0.74 17.29 -5.88
N SER A 142 -0.10 17.58 -4.88
CA SER A 142 -0.18 18.88 -4.22
C SER A 142 1.12 19.25 -3.51
N LEU A 143 1.71 18.31 -2.76
CA LEU A 143 2.94 18.52 -2.01
C LEU A 143 4.14 18.69 -2.95
N ALA A 144 4.17 17.93 -4.04
CA ALA A 144 5.19 18.11 -5.06
C ALA A 144 5.01 19.41 -5.86
N GLY A 145 3.77 19.92 -6.00
CA GLY A 145 3.52 21.27 -6.48
C GLY A 145 4.22 22.33 -5.61
N GLN A 146 4.16 22.21 -4.28
CA GLN A 146 4.91 23.11 -3.38
C GLN A 146 6.43 22.94 -3.51
N ALA A 147 6.92 21.74 -3.86
CA ALA A 147 8.33 21.54 -4.18
C ALA A 147 8.73 22.22 -5.50
N VAL A 148 7.87 22.20 -6.52
CA VAL A 148 8.06 22.97 -7.76
C VAL A 148 8.07 24.47 -7.45
N GLN A 149 7.20 24.94 -6.56
CA GLN A 149 7.20 26.33 -6.10
C GLN A 149 8.55 26.70 -5.44
N ALA A 150 9.13 25.82 -4.63
CA ALA A 150 10.46 26.04 -4.05
C ALA A 150 11.53 26.18 -5.15
N CYS A 151 11.49 25.36 -6.20
CA CYS A 151 12.38 25.47 -7.34
C CYS A 151 12.20 26.81 -8.09
N ILE A 152 10.97 27.18 -8.42
CA ILE A 152 10.66 28.38 -9.20
C ILE A 152 11.02 29.64 -8.39
N THR A 153 10.65 29.71 -7.11
CA THR A 153 10.98 30.86 -6.25
C THR A 153 12.47 30.96 -5.94
N ALA A 154 13.21 29.85 -5.96
CA ALA A 154 14.67 29.87 -5.87
C ALA A 154 15.32 30.50 -7.11
N ILE A 155 14.80 30.24 -8.32
CA ILE A 155 15.30 30.83 -9.57
C ILE A 155 14.81 32.28 -9.72
N TRP A 156 13.51 32.52 -9.53
CA TRP A 156 12.84 33.81 -9.64
C TRP A 156 12.11 34.16 -8.33
N PRO A 157 12.77 34.84 -7.39
CA PRO A 157 12.17 35.22 -6.11
C PRO A 157 10.88 36.05 -6.24
N SER A 158 10.74 36.82 -7.32
CA SER A 158 9.52 37.58 -7.62
C SER A 158 8.27 36.70 -7.78
N PHE A 159 8.44 35.42 -8.13
CA PHE A 159 7.32 34.48 -8.27
C PHE A 159 6.56 34.29 -6.96
N ALA A 160 7.20 34.47 -5.79
CA ALA A 160 6.55 34.36 -4.49
C ALA A 160 5.39 35.36 -4.27
N HIS A 161 5.34 36.43 -5.06
CA HIS A 161 4.31 37.47 -5.02
C HIS A 161 3.39 37.42 -6.25
N TRP A 162 3.57 36.45 -7.14
CA TRP A 162 2.83 36.36 -8.39
C TRP A 162 1.38 35.94 -8.13
N ARG A 163 0.44 36.88 -8.32
CA ARG A 163 -1.01 36.63 -8.29
C ARG A 163 -1.52 35.88 -7.05
N VAL A 164 -0.90 36.11 -5.89
CA VAL A 164 -1.25 35.42 -4.63
C VAL A 164 -2.71 35.63 -4.24
N HIS A 165 -3.28 36.81 -4.53
CA HIS A 165 -4.66 37.17 -4.21
C HIS A 165 -5.66 36.99 -5.36
N ALA A 166 -5.30 36.25 -6.42
CA ALA A 166 -6.19 36.06 -7.57
C ALA A 166 -7.40 35.14 -7.28
N PHE A 167 -7.30 34.30 -6.25
CA PHE A 167 -8.39 33.41 -5.81
C PHE A 167 -8.90 33.84 -4.43
N PRO A 168 -10.18 33.56 -4.10
CA PRO A 168 -10.70 33.79 -2.76
C PRO A 168 -9.99 32.90 -1.74
N VAL A 169 -9.85 33.38 -0.50
CA VAL A 169 -9.21 32.64 0.60
C VAL A 169 -9.88 31.28 0.85
N SER A 170 -11.19 31.17 0.56
CA SER A 170 -11.96 29.92 0.68
C SER A 170 -11.53 28.81 -0.29
N ALA A 171 -10.72 29.11 -1.31
CA ALA A 171 -10.18 28.11 -2.24
C ALA A 171 -8.98 27.35 -1.65
N HIS A 172 -8.43 27.81 -0.52
CA HIS A 172 -7.26 27.25 0.18
C HIS A 172 -6.04 26.98 -0.71
N ILE A 173 -5.95 27.68 -1.84
CA ILE A 173 -4.84 27.62 -2.80
C ILE A 173 -4.70 28.97 -3.51
N THR A 174 -3.48 29.34 -3.85
CA THR A 174 -3.13 30.54 -4.61
C THR A 174 -2.89 30.20 -6.08
N ALA A 175 -2.95 31.20 -6.98
CA ALA A 175 -2.70 30.98 -8.40
C ALA A 175 -1.29 30.42 -8.69
N GLN A 176 -0.29 30.86 -7.93
CA GLN A 176 1.07 30.34 -8.00
C GLN A 176 1.16 28.86 -7.61
N GLU A 177 0.46 28.43 -6.55
CA GLU A 177 0.45 27.05 -6.08
C GLU A 177 -0.26 26.13 -7.08
N LEU A 178 -1.40 26.58 -7.63
CA LEU A 178 -2.13 25.85 -8.66
C LEU A 178 -1.29 25.68 -9.94
N LEU A 179 -0.55 26.72 -10.35
CA LEU A 179 0.35 26.61 -11.49
C LEU A 179 1.46 25.57 -11.22
N CYS A 180 2.08 25.61 -10.05
CA CYS A 180 3.13 24.64 -9.68
C CYS A 180 2.59 23.20 -9.58
N PHE A 181 1.36 23.04 -9.07
CA PHE A 181 0.65 21.78 -9.06
C PHE A 181 0.43 21.23 -10.48
N VAL A 182 -0.05 22.06 -11.41
CA VAL A 182 -0.25 21.68 -12.82
C VAL A 182 1.08 21.31 -13.49
N ILE A 183 2.15 22.09 -13.24
CA ILE A 183 3.49 21.79 -13.76
C ILE A 183 3.97 20.42 -13.27
N PHE A 184 3.88 20.15 -11.96
CA PHE A 184 4.26 18.84 -11.42
C PHE A 184 3.41 17.72 -12.03
N TRP A 185 2.09 17.91 -12.10
CA TRP A 185 1.18 16.94 -12.68
C TRP A 185 1.60 16.56 -14.11
N LEU A 186 1.85 17.55 -14.98
CA LEU A 186 2.34 17.33 -16.35
C LEU A 186 3.70 16.61 -16.39
N VAL A 187 4.66 17.02 -15.54
CA VAL A 187 5.99 16.40 -15.46
C VAL A 187 5.93 14.95 -14.98
N SER A 188 4.93 14.61 -14.17
CA SER A 188 4.75 13.25 -13.64
C SER A 188 4.18 12.26 -14.68
N LEU A 189 3.44 12.72 -15.68
CA LEU A 189 2.72 11.86 -16.63
C LEU A 189 3.62 10.89 -17.42
N PRO A 190 4.80 11.30 -17.96
CA PRO A 190 5.67 10.37 -18.67
C PRO A 190 6.14 9.19 -17.82
N PHE A 191 6.27 9.36 -16.51
CA PHE A 191 6.70 8.29 -15.59
C PHE A 191 5.62 7.22 -15.40
N LEU A 192 4.35 7.54 -15.65
CA LEU A 192 3.25 6.57 -15.62
C LEU A 192 3.32 5.56 -16.79
N TYR A 193 4.09 5.89 -17.82
CA TYR A 193 4.28 5.02 -18.98
C TYR A 193 5.34 3.94 -18.74
N LEU A 194 6.17 4.09 -17.70
CA LEU A 194 7.25 3.16 -17.39
C LEU A 194 6.69 1.80 -16.95
N PRO A 195 7.11 0.68 -17.57
CA PRO A 195 6.71 -0.65 -17.12
C PRO A 195 7.12 -0.90 -15.66
N ILE A 196 6.30 -1.66 -14.91
CA ILE A 196 6.58 -2.00 -13.50
C ILE A 196 7.99 -2.59 -13.33
N ARG A 197 8.45 -3.42 -14.27
CA ARG A 197 9.77 -4.05 -14.25
C ARG A 197 10.92 -3.03 -14.25
N THR A 198 10.74 -1.86 -14.85
CA THR A 198 11.75 -0.79 -14.91
C THR A 198 11.86 -0.02 -13.59
N LEU A 199 10.82 -0.03 -12.76
CA LEU A 199 10.76 0.71 -11.49
C LEU A 199 11.82 0.27 -10.49
N ARG A 200 12.31 -0.97 -10.57
CA ARG A 200 13.41 -1.46 -9.73
C ARG A 200 14.65 -0.56 -9.78
N PHE A 201 14.95 0.02 -10.93
CA PHE A 201 16.09 0.93 -11.08
C PHE A 201 15.83 2.26 -10.39
N LEU A 202 14.58 2.74 -10.45
CA LEU A 202 14.16 3.95 -9.75
C LEU A 202 14.18 3.75 -8.24
N PHE A 203 13.83 2.56 -7.74
CA PHE A 203 13.98 2.21 -6.33
C PHE A 203 15.44 2.27 -5.90
N VAL A 204 16.36 1.66 -6.66
CA VAL A 204 17.79 1.71 -6.33
C VAL A 204 18.29 3.16 -6.25
N VAL A 205 17.94 4.00 -7.24
CA VAL A 205 18.32 5.42 -7.24
C VAL A 205 17.71 6.16 -6.04
N LYS A 206 16.41 5.99 -5.80
CA LYS A 206 15.72 6.63 -4.66
C LYS A 206 16.30 6.19 -3.33
N SER A 207 16.62 4.92 -3.15
CA SER A 207 17.20 4.40 -1.91
C SER A 207 18.63 4.88 -1.63
N ILE A 208 19.36 5.38 -2.64
CA ILE A 208 20.66 6.03 -2.45
C ILE A 208 20.47 7.51 -2.10
N LEU A 209 19.60 8.20 -2.85
CA LEU A 209 19.39 9.64 -2.69
C LEU A 209 18.63 10.01 -1.42
N VAL A 210 17.66 9.18 -0.99
CA VAL A 210 16.83 9.44 0.18
C VAL A 210 17.65 9.53 1.47
N PRO A 211 18.55 8.59 1.82
CA PRO A 211 19.38 8.72 3.01
C PRO A 211 20.23 10.00 3.02
N LEU A 212 20.84 10.35 1.88
CA LEU A 212 21.63 11.57 1.75
C LEU A 212 20.77 12.82 1.99
N TYR A 213 19.57 12.84 1.40
CA TYR A 213 18.63 13.94 1.54
C TYR A 213 18.06 14.04 2.96
N TRP A 214 17.72 12.90 3.56
CA TRP A 214 17.27 12.79 4.94
C TRP A 214 18.34 13.35 5.88
N THR A 215 19.61 12.94 5.72
CA THR A 215 20.72 13.47 6.52
C THR A 215 20.87 14.97 6.32
N ALA A 216 20.80 15.48 5.09
CA ALA A 216 20.91 16.91 4.83
C ALA A 216 19.80 17.73 5.53
N LEU A 217 18.53 17.31 5.42
CA LEU A 217 17.41 17.99 6.08
C LEU A 217 17.43 17.82 7.60
N PHE A 218 17.86 16.67 8.10
CA PHE A 218 18.01 16.42 9.53
C PHE A 218 19.10 17.32 10.12
N THR A 219 20.28 17.38 9.49
CA THR A 219 21.37 18.27 9.87
C THR A 219 20.95 19.74 9.78
N TRP A 220 20.23 20.14 8.73
CA TRP A 220 19.65 21.48 8.64
C TRP A 220 18.71 21.77 9.81
N SER A 221 17.82 20.84 10.17
CA SER A 221 16.84 21.03 11.24
C SER A 221 17.53 21.23 12.60
N VAL A 222 18.52 20.38 12.92
CA VAL A 222 19.28 20.47 14.18
C VAL A 222 20.12 21.76 14.22
N THR A 223 20.80 22.13 13.13
CA THR A 223 21.62 23.35 13.10
C THR A 223 20.78 24.62 13.14
N ALA A 224 19.66 24.66 12.41
CA ALA A 224 18.74 25.79 12.40
C ALA A 224 18.05 25.99 13.77
N ALA A 225 17.77 24.90 14.49
CA ALA A 225 17.25 24.93 15.86
C ALA A 225 18.32 25.25 16.93
N ARG A 226 19.60 25.41 16.54
CA ARG A 226 20.76 25.60 17.42
C ARG A 226 21.00 24.42 18.38
N GLY A 227 20.86 23.19 17.87
CA GLY A 227 21.05 21.94 18.60
C GLY A 227 19.73 21.21 18.90
N TRP A 228 19.65 20.56 20.05
CA TRP A 228 18.40 19.97 20.55
C TRP A 228 17.71 20.93 21.55
N PRO A 229 16.76 21.78 21.10
CA PRO A 229 16.15 22.78 21.98
C PRO A 229 15.30 22.14 23.09
N SER A 230 15.10 22.85 24.20
CA SER A 230 14.29 22.39 25.35
C SER A 230 12.81 22.11 25.03
N ILE A 231 12.35 22.44 23.81
CA ILE A 231 11.03 22.07 23.31
C ILE A 231 10.79 20.55 23.41
N TRP A 232 11.84 19.73 23.25
CA TRP A 232 11.74 18.27 23.40
C TRP A 232 11.40 17.79 24.80
N THR A 233 11.66 18.60 25.83
CA THR A 233 11.35 18.28 27.23
C THR A 233 10.10 18.98 27.74
N LYS A 234 9.43 19.81 26.93
CA LYS A 234 8.20 20.50 27.35
C LYS A 234 7.04 19.50 27.48
N PRO A 235 6.16 19.64 28.50
CA PRO A 235 4.99 18.78 28.62
C PRO A 235 4.03 18.99 27.43
N SER A 236 3.22 17.97 27.15
CA SER A 236 2.16 18.08 26.14
C SER A 236 1.08 19.04 26.62
N LEU A 237 0.70 19.99 25.78
CA LEU A 237 -0.37 20.95 26.02
C LEU A 237 -1.33 20.92 24.82
N PRO A 238 -2.16 19.87 24.70
CA PRO A 238 -3.06 19.73 23.56
C PRO A 238 -3.98 20.94 23.42
N THR A 239 -4.19 21.38 22.19
CA THR A 239 -5.14 22.44 21.88
C THR A 239 -6.59 21.94 21.97
N ASN A 240 -7.55 22.84 22.04
CA ASN A 240 -8.99 22.55 21.92
C ASN A 240 -9.57 21.58 22.99
N GLY A 241 -8.93 21.48 24.16
CA GLY A 241 -9.43 20.66 25.27
C GLY A 241 -9.30 19.15 25.09
N MET A 242 -8.51 18.69 24.11
CA MET A 242 -8.17 17.28 23.94
C MET A 242 -7.33 16.76 25.12
N SER A 243 -7.53 15.51 25.51
CA SER A 243 -6.61 14.87 26.47
C SER A 243 -5.32 14.47 25.75
N VAL A 244 -4.21 14.39 26.50
CA VAL A 244 -2.92 13.90 25.97
C VAL A 244 -3.08 12.49 25.39
N GLY A 245 -3.83 11.61 26.08
CA GLY A 245 -4.07 10.24 25.61
C GLY A 245 -4.88 10.16 24.32
N TYR A 246 -5.86 11.05 24.12
CA TYR A 246 -6.63 11.12 22.87
C TYR A 246 -5.74 11.56 21.70
N LEU A 247 -4.95 12.63 21.89
CA LEU A 247 -4.04 13.13 20.84
C LEU A 247 -2.92 12.13 20.54
N PHE A 248 -2.39 11.44 21.55
CA PHE A 248 -1.44 10.34 21.36
C PHE A 248 -2.06 9.22 20.52
N GLY A 249 -3.29 8.78 20.85
CA GLY A 249 -4.02 7.77 20.08
C GLY A 249 -4.23 8.18 18.63
N ILE A 250 -4.68 9.41 18.37
CA ILE A 250 -4.80 9.94 16.99
C ILE A 250 -3.46 9.90 16.26
N CYS A 251 -2.35 10.24 16.92
CA CYS A 251 -1.03 10.18 16.31
C CYS A 251 -0.61 8.73 15.97
N VAL A 252 -0.86 7.77 16.88
CA VAL A 252 -0.65 6.33 16.61
C VAL A 252 -1.49 5.90 15.41
N ASN A 253 -2.77 6.27 15.39
CA ASN A 253 -3.68 5.91 14.32
C ASN A 253 -3.30 6.56 12.98
N ALA A 254 -2.80 7.79 12.98
CA ALA A 254 -2.33 8.47 11.77
C ALA A 254 -1.07 7.80 11.19
N ALA A 255 -0.13 7.35 12.03
CA ALA A 255 1.03 6.57 11.59
C ALA A 255 0.62 5.22 10.99
N ILE A 256 -0.35 4.52 11.62
CA ILE A 256 -0.97 3.32 11.05
C ILE A 256 -1.60 3.65 9.69
N SER A 257 -2.37 4.73 9.62
CA SER A 257 -3.13 5.15 8.43
C SER A 257 -2.21 5.31 7.23
N GLY A 258 -1.06 5.97 7.41
CA GLY A 258 -0.06 6.16 6.36
C GLY A 258 0.38 4.88 5.65
N ASN A 259 0.27 3.72 6.33
CA ASN A 259 0.66 2.41 5.79
C ASN A 259 -0.48 1.37 5.77
N ALA A 260 -1.69 1.72 6.21
CA ALA A 260 -2.85 0.82 6.24
C ALA A 260 -3.26 0.37 4.84
N THR A 261 -2.96 1.17 3.82
CA THR A 261 -3.10 0.83 2.41
C THR A 261 -2.23 -0.37 2.03
N PHE A 262 -0.97 -0.39 2.47
CA PHE A 262 -0.05 -1.52 2.27
C PHE A 262 -0.43 -2.75 3.10
N ALA A 263 -1.08 -2.55 4.26
CA ALA A 263 -1.56 -3.67 5.07
C ALA A 263 -2.51 -4.58 4.31
N VAL A 264 -3.26 -4.07 3.33
CA VAL A 264 -4.11 -4.90 2.46
C VAL A 264 -3.48 -5.27 1.13
N ASN A 265 -2.62 -4.44 0.53
CA ASN A 265 -2.21 -4.64 -0.86
C ASN A 265 -0.70 -4.78 -1.11
N ILE A 266 0.15 -4.85 -0.08
CA ILE A 266 1.59 -5.01 -0.31
C ILE A 266 1.92 -6.24 -1.16
N MET A 267 0.99 -7.19 -1.27
CA MET A 267 1.00 -8.31 -2.22
C MET A 267 1.14 -7.92 -3.69
N ASP A 268 0.68 -6.74 -4.11
CA ASP A 268 0.91 -6.20 -5.46
C ASP A 268 2.42 -6.09 -5.76
N ILE A 269 3.22 -5.85 -4.72
CA ILE A 269 4.68 -5.76 -4.78
C ILE A 269 5.31 -7.11 -4.39
N SER A 270 4.91 -7.69 -3.26
CA SER A 270 5.56 -8.87 -2.68
C SER A 270 5.40 -10.15 -3.50
N ARG A 271 4.39 -10.21 -4.40
CA ARG A 271 4.27 -11.27 -5.41
C ARG A 271 5.49 -11.43 -6.32
N HIS A 272 6.31 -10.38 -6.45
CA HIS A 272 7.55 -10.40 -7.21
C HIS A 272 8.76 -10.91 -6.39
N SER A 273 8.59 -11.19 -5.09
CA SER A 273 9.66 -11.63 -4.20
C SER A 273 10.06 -13.08 -4.46
N LYS A 274 11.37 -13.32 -4.58
CA LYS A 274 11.93 -14.68 -4.66
C LYS A 274 11.86 -15.45 -3.33
N SER A 275 11.68 -14.75 -2.21
CA SER A 275 11.68 -15.36 -0.87
C SER A 275 10.46 -14.88 -0.08
N ASP A 276 9.66 -15.84 0.38
CA ASP A 276 8.53 -15.57 1.26
C ASP A 276 9.00 -15.02 2.60
N LYS A 277 10.13 -15.55 3.10
CA LYS A 277 10.81 -15.04 4.30
C LYS A 277 11.20 -13.58 4.18
N ALA A 278 11.77 -13.19 3.04
CA ALA A 278 12.09 -11.79 2.80
C ALA A 278 10.83 -10.92 2.77
N ALA A 279 9.76 -11.39 2.13
CA ALA A 279 8.53 -10.61 1.94
C ALA A 279 7.85 -10.23 3.27
N TYR A 280 7.83 -11.11 4.27
CA TYR A 280 7.24 -10.79 5.57
C TYR A 280 8.26 -10.13 6.52
N LEU A 281 9.54 -10.53 6.53
CA LEU A 281 10.53 -9.96 7.46
C LEU A 281 10.82 -8.49 7.17
N THR A 282 10.92 -8.10 5.90
CA THR A 282 11.13 -6.68 5.57
C THR A 282 9.97 -5.83 6.04
N GLN A 283 8.76 -6.39 6.07
CA GLN A 283 7.56 -5.66 6.47
C GLN A 283 7.52 -5.52 7.99
N LEU A 284 7.96 -6.53 8.74
CA LEU A 284 8.08 -6.47 10.20
C LEU A 284 9.18 -5.51 10.70
N PHE A 285 10.31 -5.42 9.98
CA PHE A 285 11.49 -4.71 10.48
C PHE A 285 11.84 -3.44 9.71
N ALA A 286 11.82 -3.47 8.38
CA ALA A 286 12.20 -2.30 7.58
C ALA A 286 11.10 -1.22 7.60
N LEU A 287 9.82 -1.60 7.62
CA LEU A 287 8.70 -0.64 7.72
C LEU A 287 8.80 0.18 9.02
N PRO A 288 8.80 -0.41 10.24
CA PRO A 288 8.81 0.42 11.45
C PRO A 288 10.05 1.28 11.58
N VAL A 289 11.20 0.79 11.14
CA VAL A 289 12.45 1.54 11.23
C VAL A 289 12.45 2.72 10.25
N PHE A 290 12.26 2.49 8.95
CA PHE A 290 12.46 3.54 7.95
C PHE A 290 11.30 4.55 7.91
N VAL A 291 10.07 4.12 8.16
CA VAL A 291 8.93 5.05 8.23
C VAL A 291 9.06 5.94 9.48
N THR A 292 9.38 5.38 10.65
CA THR A 292 9.57 6.20 11.87
C THR A 292 10.77 7.13 11.77
N LEU A 293 11.84 6.76 11.07
CA LEU A 293 12.93 7.70 10.78
C LEU A 293 12.46 8.87 9.92
N THR A 294 11.57 8.63 8.96
CA THR A 294 10.95 9.70 8.16
C THR A 294 10.07 10.59 9.05
N GLU A 295 9.19 10.01 9.86
CA GLU A 295 8.33 10.76 10.80
C GLU A 295 9.15 11.55 11.84
N LEU A 296 10.28 11.00 12.30
CA LEU A 296 11.23 11.72 13.16
C LEU A 296 11.75 12.97 12.44
N LEU A 297 12.19 12.86 11.19
CA LEU A 297 12.62 14.01 10.40
C LEU A 297 11.51 15.07 10.31
N GLY A 298 10.28 14.65 10.02
CA GLY A 298 9.11 15.53 9.97
C GLY A 298 8.90 16.33 11.27
N CYS A 299 8.99 15.64 12.41
CA CYS A 299 8.89 16.27 13.73
C CYS A 299 10.07 17.22 13.99
N THR A 300 11.30 16.82 13.64
CA THR A 300 12.49 17.68 13.81
C THR A 300 12.43 18.95 12.98
N MET A 301 11.92 18.86 11.74
CA MET A 301 11.71 20.02 10.88
C MET A 301 10.66 20.97 11.45
N ALA A 302 9.57 20.45 12.02
CA ALA A 302 8.54 21.25 12.66
C ALA A 302 9.03 21.91 13.97
N VAL A 303 9.88 21.23 14.74
CA VAL A 303 10.56 21.84 15.89
C VAL A 303 11.51 22.95 15.41
N ALA A 304 12.32 22.70 14.39
CA ALA A 304 13.22 23.70 13.83
C ALA A 304 12.46 24.93 13.33
N SER A 305 11.34 24.74 12.63
CA SER A 305 10.51 25.85 12.15
C SER A 305 9.97 26.68 13.31
N SER A 306 9.62 26.06 14.45
CA SER A 306 9.12 26.76 15.62
C SER A 306 10.17 27.67 16.27
N VAL A 307 11.45 27.27 16.20
CA VAL A 307 12.58 28.06 16.71
C VAL A 307 12.96 29.17 15.75
N VAL A 308 13.03 28.87 14.44
CA VAL A 308 13.51 29.79 13.41
C VAL A 308 12.44 30.83 13.03
N TYR A 309 11.19 30.39 12.83
CA TYR A 309 10.10 31.22 12.32
C TYR A 309 9.07 31.59 13.38
N GLY A 310 9.23 31.14 14.63
CA GLY A 310 8.29 31.42 15.72
C GLY A 310 6.96 30.67 15.64
N GLN A 311 6.81 29.75 14.68
CA GLN A 311 5.57 28.98 14.45
C GLN A 311 5.86 27.55 14.02
N VAL A 312 5.03 26.61 14.48
CA VAL A 312 5.13 25.20 14.11
C VAL A 312 4.60 25.01 12.68
N GLN A 313 5.49 24.67 11.75
CA GLN A 313 5.16 24.33 10.37
C GLN A 313 5.10 22.81 10.27
N TRP A 314 3.88 22.28 10.28
CA TRP A 314 3.64 20.85 10.18
C TRP A 314 3.93 20.32 8.76
N ASN A 315 3.72 21.15 7.73
CA ASN A 315 4.05 20.81 6.37
C ASN A 315 5.54 21.14 6.06
N PRO A 316 6.39 20.14 5.79
CA PRO A 316 7.83 20.34 5.55
C PRO A 316 8.13 21.21 4.32
N LEU A 317 7.24 21.23 3.31
CA LEU A 317 7.44 22.04 2.10
C LEU A 317 7.24 23.53 2.36
N VAL A 318 6.44 23.91 3.35
CA VAL A 318 6.34 25.32 3.80
C VAL A 318 7.66 25.76 4.42
N THR A 319 8.26 24.89 5.25
CA THR A 319 9.60 25.11 5.82
C THR A 319 10.66 25.27 4.72
N ILE A 320 10.68 24.39 3.71
CA ILE A 320 11.62 24.47 2.58
C ILE A 320 11.40 25.74 1.75
N ASN A 321 10.15 26.14 1.49
CA ASN A 321 9.85 27.38 0.77
C ASN A 321 10.31 28.64 1.52
N ASN A 322 10.52 28.57 2.83
CA ASN A 322 11.07 29.65 3.65
C ASN A 322 12.60 29.64 3.80
N PHE A 323 13.32 28.74 3.11
CA PHE A 323 14.78 28.76 3.12
C PHE A 323 15.32 30.06 2.49
N GLU A 324 16.27 30.72 3.14
CA GLU A 324 16.91 31.93 2.61
C GLU A 324 17.96 31.58 1.53
N ALA A 325 18.71 30.49 1.75
CA ALA A 325 19.72 30.02 0.81
C ALA A 325 19.06 29.46 -0.46
N ARG A 326 19.05 30.26 -1.54
CA ARG A 326 18.41 29.92 -2.82
C ARG A 326 18.87 28.57 -3.39
N GLY A 327 20.18 28.27 -3.34
CA GLY A 327 20.72 27.00 -3.81
C GLY A 327 20.20 25.80 -3.00
N GLY A 328 20.14 25.94 -1.66
CA GLY A 328 19.57 24.94 -0.77
C GLY A 328 18.07 24.73 -1.00
N LYS A 329 17.32 25.82 -1.21
CA LYS A 329 15.89 25.77 -1.56
C LYS A 329 15.65 25.03 -2.87
N PHE A 330 16.41 25.35 -3.92
CA PHE A 330 16.29 24.69 -5.22
C PHE A 330 16.62 23.21 -5.14
N LEU A 331 17.74 22.84 -4.49
CA LEU A 331 18.14 21.45 -4.31
C LEU A 331 17.13 20.67 -3.46
N ALA A 332 16.61 21.31 -2.41
CA ALA A 332 15.54 20.74 -1.59
C ALA A 332 14.29 20.45 -2.43
N GLY A 333 13.82 21.43 -3.22
CA GLY A 333 12.67 21.29 -4.10
C GLY A 333 12.83 20.20 -5.16
N VAL A 334 13.94 20.19 -5.92
CA VAL A 334 14.12 19.24 -7.04
C VAL A 334 14.21 17.79 -6.58
N MET A 335 14.88 17.53 -5.46
CA MET A 335 14.92 16.19 -4.86
C MET A 335 13.53 15.76 -4.39
N PHE A 336 12.79 16.68 -3.78
CA PHE A 336 11.43 16.40 -3.31
C PHE A 336 10.47 16.11 -4.48
N VAL A 337 10.57 16.85 -5.60
CA VAL A 337 9.87 16.57 -6.86
C VAL A 337 10.18 15.15 -7.33
N PHE A 338 11.46 14.79 -7.44
CA PHE A 338 11.88 13.45 -7.86
C PHE A 338 11.31 12.35 -6.95
N PHE A 339 11.43 12.50 -5.63
CA PHE A 339 10.94 11.50 -4.68
C PHE A 339 9.41 11.33 -4.72
N ASN A 340 8.67 12.40 -4.96
CA ASN A 340 7.21 12.35 -5.05
C ASN A 340 6.74 11.71 -6.34
N ILE A 341 7.39 11.95 -7.48
CA ILE A 341 7.10 11.20 -8.71
C ILE A 341 7.18 9.70 -8.43
N MET A 342 8.27 9.26 -7.78
CA MET A 342 8.47 7.83 -7.50
C MET A 342 7.42 7.27 -6.54
N THR A 343 7.19 7.91 -5.38
CA THR A 343 6.15 7.48 -4.42
C THR A 343 4.77 7.46 -5.07
N ASN A 344 4.46 8.43 -5.92
CA ASN A 344 3.14 8.52 -6.51
C ASN A 344 2.89 7.43 -7.55
N VAL A 345 3.93 7.08 -8.32
CA VAL A 345 3.88 5.94 -9.24
C VAL A 345 3.65 4.64 -8.46
N THR A 346 4.47 4.39 -7.43
CA THR A 346 4.60 3.07 -6.78
C THR A 346 3.59 2.81 -5.68
N GLY A 347 3.30 3.83 -4.86
CA GLY A 347 2.39 3.74 -3.72
C GLY A 347 0.92 4.01 -4.08
N ASN A 348 0.65 4.75 -5.17
CA ASN A 348 -0.71 5.19 -5.48
C ASN A 348 -1.20 4.72 -6.86
N SER A 349 -0.51 5.09 -7.94
CA SER A 349 -1.04 4.86 -9.28
C SER A 349 -1.07 3.38 -9.68
N ILE A 350 -0.03 2.61 -9.32
CA ILE A 350 0.06 1.17 -9.62
C ILE A 350 -0.91 0.36 -8.74
N PRO A 351 -1.00 0.59 -7.42
CA PRO A 351 -2.04 -0.01 -6.59
C PRO A 351 -3.46 0.26 -7.11
N PHE A 352 -3.78 1.52 -7.44
CA PHE A 352 -5.07 1.86 -8.04
C PHE A 352 -5.31 1.13 -9.36
N ALA A 353 -4.27 1.04 -10.20
CA ALA A 353 -4.36 0.34 -11.45
C ALA A 353 -4.61 -1.16 -11.25
N ASN A 354 -3.94 -1.80 -10.27
CA ASN A 354 -4.23 -3.18 -9.88
C ASN A 354 -5.71 -3.32 -9.48
N ASP A 355 -6.22 -2.47 -8.59
CA ASP A 355 -7.64 -2.48 -8.18
C ASP A 355 -8.58 -2.40 -9.40
N LEU A 356 -8.29 -1.49 -10.35
CA LEU A 356 -9.10 -1.38 -11.58
C LEU A 356 -8.98 -2.59 -12.51
N THR A 357 -7.83 -3.28 -12.57
CA THR A 357 -7.73 -4.54 -13.33
C THR A 357 -8.65 -5.61 -12.74
N GLY A 358 -8.84 -5.64 -11.42
CA GLY A 358 -9.80 -6.52 -10.76
C GLY A 358 -11.27 -6.12 -10.97
N LEU A 359 -11.57 -4.82 -11.00
CA LEU A 359 -12.93 -4.30 -11.18
C LEU A 359 -13.42 -4.43 -12.61
N PHE A 360 -12.55 -4.14 -13.59
CA PHE A 360 -12.85 -4.04 -15.01
C PHE A 360 -11.77 -4.71 -15.89
N PRO A 361 -11.49 -6.01 -15.71
CA PRO A 361 -10.35 -6.71 -16.34
C PRO A 361 -10.35 -6.64 -17.87
N LYS A 362 -11.55 -6.67 -18.48
CA LYS A 362 -11.76 -6.58 -19.94
C LYS A 362 -11.33 -5.23 -20.53
N TYR A 363 -11.34 -4.15 -19.74
CA TYR A 363 -11.17 -2.79 -20.24
C TYR A 363 -9.91 -2.10 -19.71
N ILE A 364 -9.40 -2.51 -18.56
CA ILE A 364 -8.29 -1.84 -17.88
C ILE A 364 -7.07 -2.75 -17.84
N ASN A 365 -5.94 -2.19 -18.28
CA ASN A 365 -4.61 -2.71 -17.95
C ASN A 365 -3.92 -1.72 -17.00
N ILE A 366 -2.76 -2.09 -16.46
CA ILE A 366 -2.05 -1.25 -15.50
C ILE A 366 -1.81 0.18 -16.02
N ARG A 367 -1.35 0.33 -17.27
CA ARG A 367 -1.06 1.66 -17.85
C ARG A 367 -2.30 2.55 -17.91
N ARG A 368 -3.42 2.03 -18.41
CA ARG A 368 -4.70 2.76 -18.43
C ARG A 368 -5.14 3.15 -17.03
N GLY A 369 -5.04 2.22 -16.07
CA GLY A 369 -5.40 2.48 -14.68
C GLY A 369 -4.57 3.61 -14.06
N GLN A 370 -3.27 3.67 -14.33
CA GLN A 370 -2.39 4.73 -13.84
C GLN A 370 -2.78 6.13 -14.38
N PHE A 371 -3.12 6.25 -15.67
CA PHE A 371 -3.58 7.53 -16.24
C PHE A 371 -4.94 7.96 -15.69
N ILE A 372 -5.87 7.01 -15.47
CA ILE A 372 -7.15 7.29 -14.81
C ILE A 372 -6.90 7.81 -13.38
N CYS A 373 -5.96 7.18 -12.65
CA CYS A 373 -5.55 7.64 -11.32
C CYS A 373 -5.07 9.10 -11.37
N ALA A 374 -4.24 9.44 -12.36
CA ALA A 374 -3.68 10.78 -12.50
C ALA A 374 -4.73 11.85 -12.80
N VAL A 375 -5.71 11.56 -13.66
CA VAL A 375 -6.79 12.48 -14.01
C VAL A 375 -7.75 12.69 -12.84
N ILE A 376 -8.16 11.60 -12.18
CA ILE A 376 -9.09 11.71 -11.05
C ILE A 376 -8.39 12.34 -9.84
N GLY A 377 -7.14 11.93 -9.54
CA GLY A 377 -6.34 12.51 -8.46
C GLY A 377 -6.04 14.00 -8.64
N PHE A 378 -6.05 14.52 -9.88
CA PHE A 378 -6.03 15.95 -10.15
C PHE A 378 -7.35 16.64 -9.79
N ALA A 379 -8.48 16.00 -10.14
CA ALA A 379 -9.82 16.58 -10.01
C ALA A 379 -10.38 16.65 -8.57
N ILE A 380 -9.80 15.92 -7.62
CA ILE A 380 -10.29 15.87 -6.22
C ILE A 380 -9.92 17.07 -5.34
N CYS A 381 -9.22 18.08 -5.87
CA CYS A 381 -8.77 19.27 -5.11
C CYS A 381 -8.02 18.90 -3.81
N PRO A 382 -6.92 18.14 -3.90
CA PRO A 382 -6.26 17.51 -2.74
C PRO A 382 -5.69 18.51 -1.71
N TRP A 383 -5.47 19.76 -2.10
CA TRP A 383 -5.01 20.83 -1.21
C TRP A 383 -6.00 21.14 -0.09
N GLU A 384 -7.29 20.84 -0.26
CA GLU A 384 -8.30 20.98 0.79
C GLU A 384 -7.99 20.11 2.02
N ILE A 385 -7.48 18.89 1.79
CA ILE A 385 -7.04 17.99 2.88
C ILE A 385 -5.77 18.54 3.54
N GLN A 386 -4.91 19.18 2.75
CA GLN A 386 -3.64 19.76 3.17
C GLN A 386 -3.77 21.17 3.75
N ALA A 387 -5.00 21.73 3.84
CA ALA A 387 -5.22 23.08 4.33
C ALA A 387 -4.86 23.23 5.81
N LYS A 388 -5.08 22.19 6.62
CA LYS A 388 -4.81 22.18 8.08
C LYS A 388 -4.41 20.80 8.58
N ALA A 389 -3.55 20.76 9.60
CA ALA A 389 -3.14 19.52 10.29
C ALA A 389 -4.34 18.71 10.81
N THR A 390 -5.38 19.40 11.33
CA THR A 390 -6.62 18.74 11.79
C THR A 390 -7.38 18.03 10.67
N THR A 391 -7.43 18.63 9.48
CA THR A 391 -8.11 18.05 8.32
C THR A 391 -7.34 16.84 7.80
N PHE A 392 -6.01 16.94 7.75
CA PHE A 392 -5.14 15.81 7.41
C PHE A 392 -5.35 14.63 8.37
N LEU A 393 -5.29 14.86 9.69
CA LEU A 393 -5.51 13.82 10.70
C LEU A 393 -6.95 13.27 10.68
N ALA A 394 -7.95 14.10 10.40
CA ALA A 394 -9.34 13.66 10.21
C ALA A 394 -9.47 12.70 9.02
N PHE A 395 -8.86 13.05 7.89
CA PHE A 395 -8.81 12.18 6.71
C PHE A 395 -8.13 10.85 7.06
N MET A 396 -6.94 10.88 7.68
CA MET A 396 -6.22 9.68 8.16
C MET A 396 -7.12 8.77 8.99
N GLY A 397 -7.80 9.32 9.99
CA GLY A 397 -8.70 8.54 10.83
C GLY A 397 -9.86 7.90 10.05
N ALA A 398 -10.50 8.64 9.14
CA ALA A 398 -11.74 8.22 8.52
C ALA A 398 -11.55 7.06 7.52
N TYR A 399 -10.59 7.14 6.58
CA TYR A 399 -10.48 6.09 5.56
C TYR A 399 -9.90 4.79 6.13
N THR A 400 -9.02 4.91 7.12
CA THR A 400 -8.35 3.78 7.77
C THR A 400 -9.35 2.85 8.46
N LEU A 401 -10.51 3.39 8.87
CA LEU A 401 -11.61 2.59 9.37
C LEU A 401 -12.08 1.53 8.35
N PHE A 402 -12.27 1.95 7.09
CA PHE A 402 -12.72 1.06 6.02
C PHE A 402 -11.64 0.07 5.59
N LEU A 403 -10.39 0.51 5.51
CA LEU A 403 -9.26 -0.38 5.22
C LEU A 403 -9.05 -1.41 6.33
N GLY A 404 -9.13 -1.00 7.59
CA GLY A 404 -8.96 -1.89 8.73
C GLY A 404 -10.05 -2.97 8.78
N ALA A 405 -11.30 -2.65 8.46
CA ALA A 405 -12.37 -3.64 8.35
C ALA A 405 -12.06 -4.68 7.25
N THR A 406 -11.51 -4.24 6.11
CA THR A 406 -11.08 -5.13 5.03
C THR A 406 -9.89 -6.01 5.46
N THR A 407 -8.89 -5.42 6.13
CA THR A 407 -7.75 -6.15 6.69
C THR A 407 -8.22 -7.23 7.66
N GLY A 408 -9.10 -6.92 8.61
CA GLY A 408 -9.56 -7.88 9.62
C GLY A 408 -10.22 -9.11 9.00
N VAL A 409 -11.12 -8.90 8.04
CA VAL A 409 -11.77 -10.01 7.29
C VAL A 409 -10.74 -10.82 6.49
N MET A 410 -9.87 -10.16 5.71
CA MET A 410 -8.92 -10.85 4.84
C MET A 410 -7.88 -11.67 5.62
N MET A 411 -7.37 -11.11 6.73
CA MET A 411 -6.38 -11.80 7.55
C MET A 411 -6.98 -13.01 8.26
N THR A 412 -8.15 -12.88 8.89
CA THR A 412 -8.75 -14.02 9.60
C THR A 412 -9.26 -15.09 8.65
N ASP A 413 -9.73 -14.73 7.45
CA ASP A 413 -10.10 -15.69 6.42
C ASP A 413 -8.93 -16.61 6.07
N TYR A 414 -7.75 -16.05 5.78
CA TYR A 414 -6.61 -16.86 5.40
C TYR A 414 -5.98 -17.62 6.57
N PHE A 415 -5.60 -16.90 7.63
CA PHE A 415 -4.78 -17.48 8.70
C PHE A 415 -5.60 -18.34 9.66
N TRP A 416 -6.88 -18.00 9.91
CA TRP A 416 -7.70 -18.68 10.91
C TRP A 416 -8.71 -19.66 10.29
N ILE A 417 -9.48 -19.22 9.31
CA ILE A 417 -10.56 -20.03 8.71
C ILE A 417 -9.98 -21.06 7.74
N ARG A 418 -9.10 -20.62 6.84
CA ARG A 418 -8.43 -21.49 5.87
C ARG A 418 -7.21 -22.20 6.45
N ARG A 419 -6.78 -21.82 7.67
CA ARG A 419 -5.63 -22.39 8.41
C ARG A 419 -4.34 -22.48 7.57
N GLY A 420 -4.15 -21.56 6.64
CA GLY A 420 -3.00 -21.59 5.72
C GLY A 420 -2.94 -22.79 4.76
N TYR A 421 -3.99 -23.64 4.67
CA TYR A 421 -4.03 -24.78 3.72
C TYR A 421 -3.98 -24.37 2.23
N GLY A 422 -3.93 -23.07 1.99
CA GLY A 422 -3.84 -22.45 0.68
C GLY A 422 -5.20 -22.00 0.16
N VAL A 423 -5.13 -21.06 -0.77
CA VAL A 423 -6.25 -20.61 -1.58
C VAL A 423 -6.17 -21.38 -2.90
N ASN A 424 -7.29 -21.93 -3.38
CA ASN A 424 -7.34 -22.58 -4.69
C ASN A 424 -7.30 -21.49 -5.76
N ILE A 425 -6.19 -21.35 -6.48
CA ILE A 425 -5.95 -20.18 -7.32
C ILE A 425 -6.88 -20.20 -8.54
N SER A 426 -7.12 -21.35 -9.16
CA SER A 426 -8.01 -21.45 -10.33
C SER A 426 -9.45 -21.02 -9.98
N HIS A 427 -9.93 -21.38 -8.78
CA HIS A 427 -11.27 -21.02 -8.33
C HIS A 427 -11.45 -19.53 -8.00
N LEU A 428 -10.37 -18.74 -7.88
CA LEU A 428 -10.46 -17.27 -7.75
C LEU A 428 -10.92 -16.59 -9.04
N PHE A 429 -10.84 -17.29 -10.16
CA PHE A 429 -11.20 -16.76 -11.48
C PHE A 429 -12.41 -17.48 -12.10
N LYS A 430 -12.84 -18.60 -11.49
CA LYS A 430 -13.93 -19.45 -11.97
C LYS A 430 -15.30 -19.02 -11.44
N PRO A 431 -16.24 -18.57 -12.29
CA PRO A 431 -17.63 -18.36 -11.90
C PRO A 431 -18.24 -19.66 -11.36
N HIS A 432 -19.10 -19.55 -10.34
CA HIS A 432 -19.70 -20.72 -9.66
C HIS A 432 -18.71 -21.71 -9.01
N GLY A 433 -17.43 -21.35 -8.87
CA GLY A 433 -16.46 -22.07 -8.04
C GLY A 433 -16.69 -21.89 -6.54
N ILE A 434 -15.76 -22.40 -5.72
CA ILE A 434 -15.88 -22.35 -4.24
C ILE A 434 -15.95 -20.93 -3.67
N TYR A 435 -15.41 -19.93 -4.38
CA TYR A 435 -15.46 -18.51 -3.99
C TYR A 435 -16.65 -17.75 -4.59
N TRP A 436 -17.62 -18.46 -5.17
CA TRP A 436 -18.87 -17.84 -5.62
C TRP A 436 -19.80 -17.49 -4.46
N TYR A 437 -19.79 -18.27 -3.37
CA TYR A 437 -20.68 -18.04 -2.22
C TYR A 437 -22.15 -17.85 -2.63
N ASN A 438 -22.85 -16.89 -2.02
CA ASN A 438 -24.23 -16.56 -2.32
C ASN A 438 -24.26 -15.45 -3.38
N TYR A 439 -24.64 -15.80 -4.61
CA TYR A 439 -24.73 -14.87 -5.75
C TYR A 439 -23.43 -14.08 -6.04
N GLY A 440 -22.26 -14.68 -5.79
CA GLY A 440 -20.96 -14.03 -5.95
C GLY A 440 -20.44 -13.30 -4.71
N CYS A 441 -21.20 -13.28 -3.62
CA CYS A 441 -20.91 -12.49 -2.41
C CYS A 441 -20.86 -13.37 -1.16
N ASN A 442 -19.81 -13.18 -0.36
CA ASN A 442 -19.74 -13.74 0.98
C ASN A 442 -20.44 -12.80 1.97
N TRP A 443 -21.73 -13.06 2.25
CA TRP A 443 -22.49 -12.24 3.19
C TRP A 443 -21.86 -12.16 4.59
N ARG A 444 -21.11 -13.19 5.04
CA ARG A 444 -20.42 -13.17 6.34
C ARG A 444 -19.36 -12.07 6.39
N ALA A 445 -18.61 -11.91 5.29
CA ALA A 445 -17.61 -10.85 5.15
C ALA A 445 -18.25 -9.47 5.25
N PHE A 446 -19.37 -9.25 4.55
CA PHE A 446 -20.09 -7.97 4.60
C PHE A 446 -20.68 -7.67 5.98
N VAL A 447 -21.31 -8.65 6.63
CA VAL A 447 -21.86 -8.44 8.00
C VAL A 447 -20.72 -8.11 8.97
N ALA A 448 -19.63 -8.86 8.96
CA ALA A 448 -18.47 -8.58 9.80
C ALA A 448 -17.89 -7.19 9.52
N TRP A 449 -17.79 -6.81 8.25
CA TRP A 449 -17.27 -5.51 7.82
C TRP A 449 -18.14 -4.35 8.30
N PHE A 450 -19.44 -4.35 7.98
CA PHE A 450 -20.35 -3.24 8.34
C PHE A 450 -20.60 -3.14 9.85
N VAL A 451 -20.77 -4.26 10.55
CA VAL A 451 -21.04 -4.26 11.99
C VAL A 451 -19.82 -3.76 12.77
N ALA A 452 -18.60 -4.10 12.33
CA ALA A 452 -17.37 -3.61 12.95
C ALA A 452 -17.19 -2.09 12.87
N LEU A 453 -17.73 -1.43 11.84
CA LEU A 453 -17.69 0.03 11.70
C LEU A 453 -18.59 0.73 12.72
N GLY A 454 -19.76 0.14 13.02
CA GLY A 454 -20.84 0.76 13.80
C GLY A 454 -20.39 1.50 15.06
N PRO A 455 -19.62 0.86 15.97
CA PRO A 455 -19.15 1.49 17.21
C PRO A 455 -18.23 2.71 17.00
N LEU A 456 -17.58 2.82 15.84
CA LEU A 456 -16.54 3.80 15.53
C LEU A 456 -17.06 4.95 14.65
N LEU A 457 -18.22 4.77 14.00
CA LEU A 457 -18.87 5.80 13.16
C LEU A 457 -19.08 7.14 13.88
N PRO A 458 -19.49 7.22 15.17
CA PRO A 458 -19.70 8.52 15.79
C PRO A 458 -18.40 9.34 15.89
N GLY A 459 -17.26 8.70 16.13
CA GLY A 459 -15.97 9.40 16.14
C GLY A 459 -15.59 9.92 14.75
N MET A 460 -15.85 9.14 13.70
CA MET A 460 -15.68 9.59 12.31
C MET A 460 -16.57 10.80 12.00
N LEU A 461 -17.86 10.76 12.39
CA LEU A 461 -18.78 11.88 12.21
C LEU A 461 -18.29 13.14 12.94
N GLN A 462 -17.68 13.00 14.13
CA GLN A 462 -17.09 14.14 14.82
C GLN A 462 -15.96 14.80 14.03
N THR A 463 -15.10 14.00 13.39
CA THR A 463 -14.03 14.54 12.53
C THR A 463 -14.56 15.27 11.29
N MET A 464 -15.81 15.02 10.90
CA MET A 464 -16.53 15.71 9.83
C MET A 464 -17.34 16.93 10.32
N GLY A 465 -17.21 17.31 11.59
CA GLY A 465 -17.86 18.50 12.17
C GLY A 465 -19.17 18.23 12.91
N VAL A 466 -19.63 16.98 13.03
CA VAL A 466 -20.82 16.64 13.82
C VAL A 466 -20.50 16.71 15.31
N ARG A 467 -21.29 17.45 16.09
CA ARG A 467 -21.04 17.58 17.53
C ARG A 467 -21.37 16.29 18.26
N ILE A 468 -20.34 15.55 18.68
CA ILE A 468 -20.43 14.40 19.58
C ILE A 468 -19.85 14.77 20.95
N THR A 469 -20.62 14.57 22.02
CA THR A 469 -20.24 14.95 23.40
C THR A 469 -19.72 13.77 24.23
N ASN A 470 -19.99 12.52 23.81
CA ASN A 470 -19.57 11.34 24.54
C ASN A 470 -18.06 11.08 24.36
N LYS A 471 -17.26 11.52 25.34
CA LYS A 471 -15.80 11.35 25.35
C LYS A 471 -15.35 9.89 25.24
N GLY A 472 -16.13 8.94 25.77
CA GLY A 472 -15.80 7.52 25.70
C GLY A 472 -15.76 7.00 24.27
N ILE A 473 -16.76 7.36 23.47
CA ILE A 473 -16.82 6.97 22.05
C ILE A 473 -15.70 7.64 21.24
N LEU A 474 -15.36 8.89 21.56
CA LEU A 474 -14.24 9.57 20.91
C LEU A 474 -12.90 8.90 21.24
N ASN A 475 -12.70 8.52 22.50
CA ASN A 475 -11.51 7.77 22.91
C ASN A 475 -11.42 6.39 22.25
N LEU A 476 -12.54 5.74 21.90
CA LEU A 476 -12.52 4.52 21.07
C LEU A 476 -12.02 4.84 19.66
N TYR A 477 -12.51 5.94 19.07
CA TYR A 477 -12.11 6.33 17.72
C TYR A 477 -10.62 6.72 17.59
N SER A 478 -9.97 7.18 18.67
CA SER A 478 -8.52 7.43 18.61
C SER A 478 -7.69 6.16 18.37
N TRP A 479 -8.27 4.96 18.55
CA TRP A 479 -7.67 3.66 18.25
C TRP A 479 -8.43 2.92 17.13
N ASN A 480 -9.04 3.65 16.21
CA ASN A 480 -10.02 3.08 15.28
C ASN A 480 -9.50 1.90 14.45
N TYR A 481 -8.25 1.92 13.95
CA TYR A 481 -7.74 0.85 13.10
C TYR A 481 -7.65 -0.47 13.85
N VAL A 482 -7.06 -0.44 15.06
CA VAL A 482 -6.86 -1.63 15.89
C VAL A 482 -8.21 -2.24 16.25
N LEU A 483 -9.16 -1.39 16.65
CA LEU A 483 -10.50 -1.84 17.02
C LEU A 483 -11.26 -2.42 15.82
N VAL A 484 -11.25 -1.74 14.66
CA VAL A 484 -12.01 -2.22 13.50
C VAL A 484 -11.43 -3.50 12.90
N VAL A 485 -10.09 -3.64 12.86
CA VAL A 485 -9.42 -4.89 12.44
C VAL A 485 -9.82 -6.03 13.36
N THR A 486 -9.80 -5.77 14.68
CA THR A 486 -10.16 -6.78 15.69
C THR A 486 -11.63 -7.16 15.60
N PHE A 487 -12.54 -6.19 15.57
CA PHE A 487 -13.98 -6.42 15.52
C PHE A 487 -14.40 -7.14 14.24
N SER A 488 -13.93 -6.68 13.07
CA SER A 488 -14.26 -7.31 11.80
C SER A 488 -13.66 -8.72 11.71
N GLY A 489 -12.43 -8.92 12.18
CA GLY A 489 -11.79 -10.23 12.23
C GLY A 489 -12.54 -11.21 13.12
N LEU A 490 -12.86 -10.82 14.37
CA LEU A 490 -13.57 -11.68 15.33
C LEU A 490 -15.01 -12.00 14.88
N LEU A 491 -15.74 -11.00 14.36
CA LEU A 491 -17.09 -11.23 13.82
C LEU A 491 -17.04 -12.17 12.62
N TYR A 492 -16.06 -12.01 11.73
CA TYR A 492 -15.91 -12.91 10.58
C TYR A 492 -15.62 -14.35 11.04
N VAL A 493 -14.75 -14.53 12.04
CA VAL A 493 -14.49 -15.85 12.62
C VAL A 493 -15.74 -16.44 13.26
N ALA A 494 -16.49 -15.67 14.04
CA ALA A 494 -17.72 -16.13 14.66
C ALA A 494 -18.76 -16.57 13.60
N LEU A 495 -18.97 -15.75 12.57
CA LEU A 495 -19.94 -16.03 11.51
C LEU A 495 -19.54 -17.23 10.64
N THR A 496 -18.25 -17.40 10.33
CA THR A 496 -17.77 -18.54 9.55
C THR A 496 -17.66 -19.82 10.39
N THR A 497 -17.53 -19.72 11.72
CA THR A 497 -17.67 -20.86 12.63
C THR A 497 -19.13 -21.32 12.71
N ALA A 498 -20.07 -20.38 12.85
CA ALA A 498 -21.50 -20.69 12.91
C ALA A 498 -22.08 -21.13 11.56
N PHE A 499 -21.61 -20.53 10.47
CA PHE A 499 -22.05 -20.81 9.10
C PHE A 499 -20.83 -21.07 8.19
N PRO A 500 -20.28 -22.30 8.20
CA PRO A 500 -19.06 -22.66 7.48
C PRO A 500 -19.06 -22.27 6.00
N VAL A 501 -17.86 -21.97 5.50
CA VAL A 501 -17.57 -21.66 4.11
C VAL A 501 -16.76 -22.79 3.47
N PRO A 502 -16.85 -23.01 2.15
CA PRO A 502 -15.99 -23.96 1.47
C PRO A 502 -14.52 -23.50 1.53
N VAL A 503 -13.68 -24.31 2.15
CA VAL A 503 -12.23 -24.03 2.30
C VAL A 503 -11.40 -24.81 1.30
N ARG A 504 -11.84 -26.02 0.91
CA ARG A 504 -11.15 -26.94 0.02
C ARG A 504 -12.07 -27.38 -1.12
N THR A 505 -11.47 -27.78 -2.23
CA THR A 505 -12.10 -28.52 -3.32
C THR A 505 -11.22 -29.72 -3.68
N ASN A 506 -11.81 -30.74 -4.30
CA ASN A 506 -11.09 -31.87 -4.88
C ASN A 506 -10.54 -31.53 -6.29
N ASP A 507 -10.96 -30.39 -6.86
CA ASP A 507 -10.45 -29.95 -8.16
C ASP A 507 -8.95 -29.64 -8.07
N GLU A 508 -8.21 -30.04 -9.11
CA GLU A 508 -6.80 -29.70 -9.22
C GLU A 508 -6.61 -28.18 -9.20
N ASP A 509 -5.71 -27.72 -8.34
CA ASP A 509 -5.35 -26.31 -8.29
C ASP A 509 -4.34 -26.01 -9.41
N LEU A 510 -4.85 -25.87 -10.63
CA LEU A 510 -4.07 -25.51 -11.82
C LEU A 510 -3.23 -24.25 -11.58
N GLY A 511 -3.70 -23.33 -10.72
CA GLY A 511 -2.92 -22.14 -10.39
C GLY A 511 -1.74 -22.42 -9.46
N LYS A 512 -1.81 -23.42 -8.56
CA LYS A 512 -0.62 -23.93 -7.85
C LYS A 512 0.32 -24.65 -8.81
N LEU A 513 -0.18 -25.48 -9.73
CA LEU A 513 0.65 -26.11 -10.77
C LEU A 513 1.37 -25.04 -11.63
N TYR A 514 0.67 -23.95 -11.96
CA TYR A 514 1.22 -22.80 -12.66
C TYR A 514 2.34 -22.09 -11.88
N LEU A 515 2.26 -22.04 -10.55
CA LEU A 515 3.33 -21.50 -9.70
C LEU A 515 4.59 -22.38 -9.70
N ILE A 516 4.42 -23.70 -9.90
CA ILE A 516 5.45 -24.74 -9.76
C ILE A 516 6.15 -25.01 -11.10
N ASP A 517 5.58 -24.67 -12.26
CA ASP A 517 6.19 -24.86 -13.59
C ASP A 517 7.69 -24.47 -13.66
N GLY A 518 8.57 -25.49 -13.51
CA GLY A 518 10.04 -25.38 -13.38
C GLY A 518 10.65 -25.90 -12.05
N LEU A 519 9.86 -26.43 -11.11
CA LEU A 519 10.26 -27.02 -9.83
C LEU A 519 9.73 -28.45 -9.73
N ASP A 520 10.47 -29.33 -9.05
CA ASP A 520 10.10 -30.74 -8.88
C ASP A 520 8.72 -30.87 -8.18
N PRO A 521 7.71 -31.49 -8.81
CA PRO A 521 6.36 -31.60 -8.25
C PRO A 521 6.37 -32.21 -6.84
N GLU A 522 7.25 -33.20 -6.63
CA GLU A 522 7.37 -33.97 -5.40
C GLU A 522 7.77 -33.10 -4.19
N ILE A 523 8.65 -32.11 -4.41
CA ILE A 523 9.09 -31.15 -3.39
C ILE A 523 7.99 -30.14 -3.07
N THR A 524 7.06 -29.91 -4.00
CA THR A 524 6.21 -28.71 -3.99
C THR A 524 4.73 -28.99 -3.72
N THR A 525 4.23 -30.18 -4.06
CA THR A 525 2.85 -30.61 -3.77
C THR A 525 2.79 -31.70 -2.70
N GLY A 526 3.92 -32.34 -2.37
CA GLY A 526 3.95 -33.53 -1.52
C GLY A 526 3.25 -34.74 -2.15
N MET A 527 2.94 -34.69 -3.45
CA MET A 527 2.38 -35.80 -4.20
C MET A 527 3.44 -36.34 -5.15
N PRO A 528 3.64 -37.67 -5.23
CA PRO A 528 4.47 -38.25 -6.28
C PRO A 528 3.90 -37.87 -7.65
N PRO A 529 4.74 -37.69 -8.69
CA PRO A 529 4.24 -37.45 -10.04
C PRO A 529 3.26 -38.56 -10.41
N SER A 530 2.08 -38.19 -10.93
CA SER A 530 1.11 -39.16 -11.42
C SER A 530 1.75 -39.96 -12.54
N GLY A 531 2.30 -41.12 -12.20
CA GLY A 531 2.77 -42.10 -13.17
C GLY A 531 1.59 -42.46 -14.06
N GLY A 532 1.75 -42.19 -15.35
CA GLY A 532 0.93 -42.83 -16.36
C GLY A 532 1.13 -44.33 -16.20
N ASP A 533 0.13 -44.98 -15.62
CA ASP A 533 -0.11 -46.40 -15.80
C ASP A 533 -0.60 -46.55 -17.25
N GLU A 534 0.31 -46.37 -18.21
CA GLU A 534 0.10 -46.80 -19.57
C GLU A 534 0.00 -48.32 -19.51
N GLY A 535 -1.25 -48.78 -19.72
CA GLY A 535 -1.63 -50.16 -19.64
C GLY A 535 -0.64 -51.07 -20.34
N ARG A 536 -0.33 -52.17 -19.64
CA ARG A 536 0.09 -53.44 -20.25
C ARG A 536 -0.76 -53.72 -21.49
N VAL A 537 -0.24 -53.34 -22.64
CA VAL A 537 -0.58 -53.93 -23.92
C VAL A 537 0.40 -55.08 -24.09
N GLU A 538 -0.11 -56.30 -23.95
CA GLU A 538 0.54 -57.49 -24.47
C GLU A 538 0.87 -57.26 -25.95
N ASN A 539 2.15 -57.25 -26.28
CA ASN A 539 2.59 -57.54 -27.62
C ASN A 539 3.85 -58.39 -27.53
N ASP A 540 3.66 -59.66 -27.88
CA ASP A 540 4.71 -60.60 -28.21
C ASP A 540 5.67 -59.99 -29.24
N GLY A 541 6.96 -60.29 -29.10
CA GLY A 541 7.90 -60.12 -30.21
C GLY A 541 9.21 -59.42 -29.88
N ASP A 542 10.09 -60.19 -29.26
CA ASP A 542 11.47 -60.38 -29.74
C ASP A 542 12.55 -59.29 -29.52
N ASN A 543 13.57 -59.77 -28.80
CA ASN A 543 15.00 -59.48 -28.93
C ASN A 543 15.61 -58.12 -28.56
N SER A 544 16.28 -58.18 -27.39
CA SER A 544 17.73 -57.93 -27.21
C SER A 544 18.20 -56.50 -26.88
N GLY A 545 18.88 -56.40 -25.73
CA GLY A 545 20.20 -55.79 -25.69
C GLY A 545 20.41 -54.54 -24.83
N SER A 546 21.02 -54.78 -23.67
CA SER A 546 22.01 -53.94 -22.96
C SER A 546 21.58 -53.05 -21.78
N GLU A 547 22.03 -53.55 -20.62
CA GLU A 547 22.16 -52.95 -19.29
C GLU A 547 22.90 -51.61 -19.23
N LYS A 548 22.56 -50.77 -18.22
CA LYS A 548 23.48 -50.35 -17.14
C LYS A 548 22.78 -49.56 -16.00
N LYS A 549 22.60 -50.25 -14.85
CA LYS A 549 23.05 -49.92 -13.47
C LYS A 549 23.14 -48.41 -13.11
N GLY A 550 22.58 -47.85 -12.04
CA GLY A 550 22.13 -48.35 -10.74
C GLY A 550 22.81 -47.54 -9.62
N PHE A 551 22.05 -46.93 -8.69
CA PHE A 551 22.51 -46.62 -7.32
C PHE A 551 21.31 -46.27 -6.40
N ASP A 552 20.95 -47.23 -5.54
CA ASP A 552 20.11 -47.05 -4.35
C ASP A 552 20.95 -46.45 -3.21
N GLY A 553 20.33 -45.58 -2.40
CA GLY A 553 20.93 -45.03 -1.18
C GLY A 553 19.89 -44.34 -0.29
N GLN A 554 19.41 -45.07 0.72
CA GLN A 554 18.50 -44.63 1.79
C GLN A 554 19.03 -43.41 2.57
N VAL A 555 18.21 -42.35 2.75
CA VAL A 555 18.30 -41.46 3.93
C VAL A 555 16.91 -40.94 4.37
N ASN A 556 16.54 -41.39 5.56
CA ASN A 556 15.59 -40.90 6.57
C ASN A 556 14.73 -39.64 6.33
N ALA A 557 13.44 -39.84 6.60
CA ALA A 557 12.41 -38.83 6.89
C ALA A 557 12.62 -38.17 8.27
N GLN A 558 12.65 -36.83 8.31
CA GLN A 558 12.25 -36.00 9.45
C GLN A 558 12.32 -34.52 9.04
N LEU A 559 11.22 -33.77 9.27
CA LEU A 559 11.07 -32.29 9.33
C LEU A 559 9.97 -31.69 8.43
N VAL A 560 8.71 -32.11 8.62
CA VAL A 560 7.54 -31.22 8.50
C VAL A 560 6.51 -31.61 9.57
N SER A 561 6.89 -31.48 10.84
CA SER A 561 5.96 -31.55 11.97
C SER A 561 6.57 -30.81 13.16
N ASN A 562 6.68 -29.50 13.07
CA ASN A 562 6.94 -28.61 14.22
C ASN A 562 6.66 -27.18 13.78
N MET A 563 5.39 -26.81 13.80
CA MET A 563 4.82 -25.46 14.00
C MET A 563 3.33 -25.55 13.62
N ALA A 564 2.54 -26.04 14.58
CA ALA A 564 1.11 -25.81 14.64
C ALA A 564 0.84 -24.42 15.20
#